data_AF-A0A098EGV5-F1
#
_entry.id   AF-A0A098EGV5-F1
#
_cell.length_a   1.000
_cell.length_b   1.000
_cell.length_c   1.000
_cell.angle_alpha   90.00
_cell.angle_beta   90.00
_cell.angle_gamma   90.00
#
_symmetry.space_group_name_H-M   'P 1'
#
loop_
_entity.id
_entity.type
_entity.pdbx_description
1 polymer ?
#
loop_
_entity_poly.entity_id
_entity_poly.type
_entity_poly.pdbx_seq_one_letter_code
_entity_poly.pdbx_strand_id
1 'polypeptide(L)' 'MGERFPDIDWYCDRCNAHLNDQDNFDDHKYIWPCTECGFKNSISSANIID' A
#
# COMPACT_ATOMS: atom_id res chain seq x y z
N MET A 1 -7.11 7.32 14.86
CA MET A 1 -7.50 6.60 13.63
C MET A 1 -6.52 5.45 13.52
N GLY A 2 -7.00 4.23 13.69
CA GLY A 2 -6.15 3.02 13.55
C GLY A 2 -6.03 2.64 12.08
N GLU A 3 -5.14 1.71 11.76
CA GLU A 3 -4.97 1.12 10.43
C GLU A 3 -6.25 0.40 9.98
N ARG A 4 -6.54 0.44 8.67
CA ARG A 4 -7.66 -0.26 8.06
C ARG A 4 -7.37 -1.75 7.94
N PHE A 5 -6.12 -2.09 7.64
CA PHE A 5 -5.62 -3.44 7.47
C PHE A 5 -4.43 -3.65 8.42
N PRO A 6 -4.70 -3.93 9.71
CA PRO A 6 -3.64 -4.14 10.69
C PRO A 6 -2.79 -5.35 10.31
N ASP A 7 -1.47 -5.25 10.54
CA ASP A 7 -0.48 -6.29 10.28
C ASP A 7 -0.33 -6.68 8.79
N ILE A 8 -0.71 -5.81 7.85
CA ILE A 8 -0.54 -6.02 6.42
C ILE A 8 0.54 -5.12 5.84
N ASP A 9 1.56 -5.75 5.25
CA ASP A 9 2.60 -5.08 4.48
C ASP A 9 2.21 -4.96 3.01
N TRP A 10 2.15 -3.72 2.53
CA TRP A 10 1.85 -3.38 1.16
C TRP A 10 3.14 -3.13 0.39
N TYR A 11 3.24 -3.75 -0.78
CA TYR A 11 4.38 -3.59 -1.67
C TYR A 11 3.92 -3.05 -3.01
N CYS A 12 4.80 -2.31 -3.69
CA CYS A 12 4.50 -1.80 -5.01
C CYS A 12 4.55 -2.92 -6.05
N ASP A 13 3.48 -3.13 -6.81
CA ASP A 13 3.38 -4.18 -7.83
C ASP A 13 4.41 -4.04 -8.98
N ARG A 14 5.05 -2.87 -9.10
CA ARG A 14 6.01 -2.56 -10.18
C ARG A 14 7.46 -2.59 -9.74
N CYS A 15 7.79 -1.88 -8.66
CA CYS A 15 9.18 -1.76 -8.19
C CYS A 15 9.46 -2.53 -6.92
N ASN A 16 8.46 -3.21 -6.35
CA ASN A 16 8.56 -3.95 -5.10
C ASN A 16 9.00 -3.09 -3.89
N ALA A 17 8.83 -1.76 -3.99
CA ALA A 17 9.08 -0.86 -2.87
C ALA A 17 8.03 -1.08 -1.77
N HIS A 18 8.46 -1.02 -0.51
CA HIS A 18 7.56 -1.12 0.63
C HIS A 18 6.73 0.17 0.74
N LEU A 19 5.41 0.05 0.63
CA LEU A 19 4.50 1.19 0.62
C LEU A 19 4.24 1.71 2.04
N ASN A 20 4.22 0.83 3.05
CA ASN A 20 3.99 1.21 4.45
C ASN A 20 5.08 2.15 4.98
N ASP A 21 6.30 2.06 4.46
CA ASP A 21 7.41 2.97 4.81
C ASP A 21 7.33 4.33 4.10
N GLN A 22 6.39 4.52 3.16
CA GLN A 22 6.29 5.78 2.41
C GLN A 22 5.59 6.87 3.24
N ASP A 23 6.11 8.10 3.12
CA ASP A 23 5.56 9.25 3.84
C ASP A 23 4.06 9.45 3.56
N ASN A 24 3.28 9.52 4.65
CA ASN A 24 1.83 9.65 4.64
C ASN A 24 1.06 8.47 4.04
N PHE A 25 1.68 7.28 3.93
CA PHE A 25 0.97 6.07 3.53
C PHE A 25 -0.31 5.91 4.37
N ASP A 26 -1.40 5.68 3.65
CA ASP A 26 -2.73 5.59 4.24
C ASP A 26 -3.47 4.44 3.57
N ASP A 27 -3.58 3.35 4.32
CA ASP A 27 -4.22 2.12 3.90
C ASP A 27 -5.76 2.24 3.82
N HIS A 28 -6.33 3.35 4.28
CA HIS A 28 -7.73 3.68 4.06
C HIS A 28 -7.99 4.13 2.63
N LYS A 29 -6.96 4.59 1.92
CA LYS A 29 -7.08 4.95 0.50
C LYS A 29 -7.10 3.67 -0.34
N TYR A 30 -8.09 3.56 -1.22
CA TYR A 30 -8.20 2.43 -2.15
C TYR A 30 -7.06 2.30 -3.15
N ILE A 31 -6.35 3.40 -3.41
CA ILE A 31 -5.24 3.48 -4.34
C ILE A 31 -4.12 4.29 -3.71
N TRP A 32 -2.91 3.74 -3.74
CA TRP A 32 -1.71 4.42 -3.29
C TRP A 32 -0.70 4.58 -4.43
N PRO A 33 -0.38 5.82 -4.85
CA PRO A 33 0.70 6.07 -5.80
C PRO A 33 2.05 5.87 -5.10
N CYS A 34 2.83 4.91 -5.57
CA CYS A 34 4.18 4.67 -5.08
C CYS A 34 5.04 5.93 -5.25
N THR A 35 5.65 6.41 -4.16
CA THR A 35 6.52 7.59 -4.18
C THR A 35 7.82 7.36 -4.95
N GLU A 36 8.28 6.11 -5.04
CA GLU A 36 9.52 5.73 -5.73
C GLU A 36 9.37 5.70 -7.27
N CYS A 37 8.27 5.12 -7.78
CA CYS A 37 8.11 4.86 -9.22
C CYS A 37 6.86 5.48 -9.85
N GLY A 38 5.96 6.06 -9.06
CA GLY A 38 4.70 6.66 -9.51
C GLY A 38 3.60 5.67 -9.88
N PHE A 39 3.83 4.34 -9.74
CA PHE A 39 2.82 3.34 -10.04
C PHE A 39 1.67 3.37 -9.02
N LYS A 40 0.43 3.22 -9.49
CA LYS A 40 -0.77 3.24 -8.66
C LYS A 40 -1.08 1.82 -8.18
N ASN A 41 -0.81 1.55 -6.91
CA ASN A 41 -1.10 0.27 -6.28
C ASN A 41 -2.52 0.27 -5.73
N SER A 42 -3.21 -0.87 -5.83
CA SER A 42 -4.55 -1.01 -5.26
C SER A 42 -4.45 -1.54 -3.84
N ILE A 43 -4.95 -0.78 -2.87
CA ILE A 43 -4.97 -1.15 -1.46
C ILE A 43 -6.39 -1.64 -1.13
N SER A 44 -6.58 -2.95 -1.19
CA SER A 44 -7.87 -3.59 -0.94
C SER A 44 -7.70 -5.01 -0.43
N SER A 45 -8.65 -5.51 0.36
CA SER A 45 -8.60 -6.88 0.89
C SER A 45 -8.52 -7.96 -0.18
N ALA A 46 -8.91 -7.67 -1.43
CA ALA A 46 -8.77 -8.58 -2.55
C ALA A 46 -7.31 -8.83 -2.98
N ASN A 47 -6.40 -7.94 -2.58
CA ASN A 47 -4.96 -8.03 -2.89
C ASN A 47 -4.15 -8.57 -1.69
N ILE A 48 -4.80 -8.90 -0.58
CA ILE A 48 -4.15 -9.56 0.56
C ILE A 48 -4.04 -11.05 0.23
N ILE A 49 -2.84 -11.59 0.35
CA ILE A 49 -2.51 -13.00 0.10
C ILE A 49 -2.21 -13.65 1.46
N ASP A 50 -2.74 -14.85 1.70
CA ASP A 50 -2.45 -15.71 2.87
C ASP A 50 -1.17 -16.54 2.67
#